data_AF-X1IPX6-F1
#
_entry.id   AF-X1IPX6-F1
#
_cell.length_a   1.000
_cell.length_b   1.000
_cell.length_c   1.000
_cell.angle_alpha   90.00
_cell.angle_beta   90.00
_cell.angle_gamma   90.00
#
_symmetry.space_group_name_H-M   'P 1'
#
loop_
_entity.id
_entity.type
_entity.pdbx_description
1 polymer ?
#
loop_
_entity_poly.entity_id
_entity_poly.type
_entity_poly.pdbx_seq_one_letter_code
_entity_poly.pdbx_strand_id
1 'polypeptide(L)'
;DGALWEGSLIIAADGARISTSVYGNEDFATRSDVVTISSYLSGFTQAYQSEFDDSRSGDPIGISVVQKSHSKDTAPDDDYTILTYEVTNTSGAALSDVRIGLLMDWDVGDALNNLGGYDDDRDLIYTYDATSPAQNDKYYGTVVLQGQRAGRSVGDISYGDTDLLSLLNVSGDPPTAPADMRSIQVLDAGSIPDGGRVQVAFAVLGGTDLTDLQDNADAARAAFNLPTIAAADSLALVALYNGAGGSGWNTTWDFKTPVNTWFGVTVTDD
;
A
#
# COMPACT_ATOMS: atom_id res chain seq x y z
N ASP A 1 0.11 -9.08 22.88
CA ASP A 1 -0.90 -9.14 21.81
C ASP A 1 -0.39 -8.38 20.58
N GLY A 2 -0.94 -8.69 19.40
CA GLY A 2 -0.56 -7.98 18.17
C GLY A 2 -1.09 -6.55 18.19
N ALA A 3 -0.37 -5.62 17.58
CA ALA A 3 -0.72 -4.20 17.58
C ALA A 3 -1.84 -3.82 16.59
N LEU A 4 -2.18 -4.71 15.66
CA LEU A 4 -3.21 -4.51 14.64
C LEU A 4 -4.30 -5.56 14.83
N TRP A 5 -5.55 -5.11 14.96
CA TRP A 5 -6.72 -5.97 15.03
C TRP A 5 -7.20 -6.36 13.63
N GLU A 6 -7.39 -5.37 12.76
CA GLU A 6 -7.92 -5.56 11.40
C GLU A 6 -7.33 -4.53 10.44
N GLY A 7 -7.07 -4.94 9.19
CA GLY A 7 -6.66 -4.05 8.12
C GLY A 7 -7.47 -4.35 6.86
N SER A 8 -7.95 -3.30 6.19
CA SER A 8 -8.83 -3.46 5.04
C SER A 8 -8.51 -2.45 3.94
N LEU A 9 -8.53 -2.94 2.69
CA LEU A 9 -8.54 -2.09 1.51
C LEU A 9 -9.94 -1.51 1.34
N ILE A 10 -9.99 -0.24 0.97
CA ILE A 10 -11.22 0.46 0.57
C ILE A 10 -11.02 0.96 -0.84
N ILE A 11 -11.93 0.64 -1.74
CA ILE A 11 -11.95 1.24 -3.08
C ILE A 11 -13.31 1.88 -3.26
N ALA A 12 -13.35 3.13 -3.67
CA ALA A 12 -14.57 3.84 -4.02
C ALA A 12 -14.47 4.44 -5.42
N ALA A 13 -15.60 4.59 -6.08
CA ALA A 13 -15.70 5.17 -7.42
C ALA A 13 -17.07 5.81 -7.67
N ASP A 14 -17.09 6.71 -8.64
CA ASP A 14 -18.27 7.44 -9.14
C ASP A 14 -19.04 8.18 -8.04
N GLY A 15 -18.34 8.56 -6.97
CA GLY A 15 -18.84 9.34 -5.83
C GLY A 15 -19.79 8.62 -4.87
N ALA A 16 -20.14 7.35 -5.12
CA ALA A 16 -21.14 6.64 -4.30
C ALA A 16 -20.89 5.14 -4.13
N ARG A 17 -20.19 4.48 -5.05
CA ARG A 17 -19.92 3.04 -4.93
C ARG A 17 -18.65 2.83 -4.12
N ILE A 18 -18.69 1.87 -3.20
CA ILE A 18 -17.59 1.51 -2.31
C ILE A 18 -17.53 -0.01 -2.19
N SER A 19 -16.31 -0.54 -2.14
CA SER A 19 -16.02 -1.95 -1.93
C SER A 19 -14.96 -2.06 -0.83
N THR A 20 -15.26 -2.80 0.23
CA THR A 20 -14.38 -3.05 1.37
C THR A 20 -14.69 -4.39 2.05
N SER A 21 -13.82 -4.84 2.95
CA SER A 21 -14.10 -6.00 3.81
C SER A 21 -13.95 -5.70 5.30
N VAL A 22 -14.07 -4.42 5.68
CA VAL A 22 -13.95 -3.99 7.06
C VAL A 22 -15.19 -4.43 7.90
N TYR A 23 -14.97 -4.97 9.10
CA TYR A 23 -16.01 -5.30 10.11
C TYR A 23 -17.25 -6.05 9.60
N GLY A 24 -17.04 -7.06 8.76
CA GLY A 24 -18.11 -7.93 8.29
C GLY A 24 -18.76 -7.51 6.98
N ASN A 25 -18.28 -6.43 6.34
CA ASN A 25 -18.42 -6.29 4.90
C ASN A 25 -17.64 -7.43 4.21
N GLU A 26 -18.19 -7.98 3.14
CA GLU A 26 -17.59 -9.11 2.41
C GLU A 26 -17.52 -8.83 0.90
N ASP A 27 -17.27 -7.57 0.53
CA ASP A 27 -17.38 -7.14 -0.88
C ASP A 27 -16.37 -7.83 -1.80
N PHE A 28 -15.21 -8.22 -1.26
CA PHE A 28 -14.14 -8.84 -2.04
C PHE A 28 -14.27 -10.36 -2.13
N ALA A 29 -14.26 -10.87 -3.37
CA ALA A 29 -14.17 -12.28 -3.69
C ALA A 29 -12.73 -12.65 -4.06
N THR A 30 -12.13 -13.59 -3.33
CA THR A 30 -10.83 -14.17 -3.70
C THR A 30 -10.90 -14.85 -5.06
N ARG A 31 -9.92 -14.56 -5.93
CA ARG A 31 -9.81 -15.12 -7.29
C ARG A 31 -8.65 -16.09 -7.46
N SER A 32 -7.63 -15.98 -6.61
CA SER A 32 -6.53 -16.92 -6.56
C SER A 32 -6.10 -17.18 -5.13
N ASP A 33 -5.49 -18.35 -4.91
CA ASP A 33 -4.75 -18.61 -3.69
C ASP A 33 -3.57 -17.63 -3.56
N VAL A 34 -3.14 -17.37 -2.33
CA VAL A 34 -1.91 -16.61 -2.09
C VAL A 34 -0.73 -17.40 -2.64
N VAL A 35 0.05 -16.79 -3.52
CA VAL A 35 1.24 -17.40 -4.11
C VAL A 35 2.50 -16.66 -3.69
N THR A 36 3.58 -17.39 -3.46
CA THR A 36 4.92 -16.81 -3.27
C THR A 36 5.46 -16.33 -4.61
N ILE A 37 6.00 -15.12 -4.63
CA ILE A 37 6.63 -14.51 -5.81
C ILE A 37 8.06 -14.09 -5.48
N SER A 38 8.86 -13.79 -6.51
CA SER A 38 10.10 -13.05 -6.31
C SER A 38 9.80 -11.57 -6.16
N SER A 39 10.39 -10.92 -5.14
CA SER A 39 10.30 -9.48 -4.99
C SER A 39 11.03 -8.77 -6.13
N TYR A 40 10.45 -7.68 -6.64
CA TYR A 40 11.13 -6.75 -7.55
C TYR A 40 11.88 -5.63 -6.78
N LEU A 41 11.71 -5.58 -5.46
CA LEU A 41 12.44 -4.67 -4.58
C LEU A 41 13.76 -5.32 -4.14
N SER A 42 14.85 -4.56 -4.25
CA SER A 42 16.20 -5.07 -4.00
C SER A 42 16.38 -5.53 -2.55
N GLY A 43 16.89 -6.75 -2.36
CA GLY A 43 17.10 -7.31 -1.02
C GLY A 43 15.85 -7.82 -0.31
N PHE A 44 14.65 -7.62 -0.86
CA PHE A 44 13.42 -8.15 -0.30
C PHE A 44 13.28 -9.64 -0.58
N THR A 45 13.30 -10.46 0.48
CA THR A 45 13.40 -11.92 0.39
C THR A 45 12.08 -12.64 0.60
N GLN A 46 11.07 -11.95 1.13
CA GLN A 46 9.72 -12.48 1.32
C GLN A 46 8.74 -11.66 0.50
N ALA A 47 8.05 -12.31 -0.43
CA ALA A 47 7.04 -11.65 -1.23
C ALA A 47 5.90 -12.60 -1.63
N TYR A 48 4.69 -12.06 -1.60
CA TYR A 48 3.47 -12.81 -1.90
C TYR A 48 2.55 -12.00 -2.81
N GLN A 49 1.73 -12.69 -3.59
CA GLN A 49 0.69 -12.11 -4.43
C GLN A 49 -0.65 -12.76 -4.11
N SER A 50 -1.71 -11.95 -4.11
CA SER A 50 -3.10 -12.40 -4.10
C SER A 50 -3.92 -11.61 -5.11
N GLU A 51 -4.99 -12.24 -5.62
CA GLU A 51 -5.92 -11.59 -6.55
C GLU A 51 -7.34 -11.72 -6.04
N PHE A 52 -8.09 -10.63 -6.13
CA PHE A 52 -9.49 -10.55 -5.72
C PHE A 52 -10.24 -9.52 -6.57
N ASP A 53 -11.56 -9.57 -6.55
CA ASP A 53 -12.43 -8.55 -7.16
C ASP A 53 -13.59 -8.23 -6.24
N ASP A 54 -14.39 -7.24 -6.58
CA ASP A 54 -15.52 -6.79 -5.75
C ASP A 54 -16.86 -7.46 -6.07
N SER A 55 -16.83 -8.64 -6.72
CA SER A 55 -18.06 -9.31 -7.20
C SER A 55 -19.00 -9.83 -6.10
N ARG A 56 -18.58 -9.79 -4.82
CA ARG A 56 -19.45 -10.11 -3.69
C ARG A 56 -20.21 -8.88 -3.17
N SER A 57 -19.81 -7.67 -3.58
CA SER A 57 -20.54 -6.44 -3.26
C SER A 57 -21.96 -6.52 -3.81
N GLY A 58 -22.92 -5.96 -3.06
CA GLY A 58 -24.29 -5.79 -3.52
C GLY A 58 -24.43 -4.74 -4.64
N ASP A 59 -23.47 -3.83 -4.75
CA ASP A 59 -23.37 -2.81 -5.80
C ASP A 59 -21.91 -2.69 -6.28
N PRO A 60 -21.40 -3.68 -7.03
CA PRO A 60 -19.99 -3.74 -7.39
C PRO A 60 -19.59 -2.54 -8.26
N ILE A 61 -18.39 -2.03 -8.00
CA ILE A 61 -17.69 -1.06 -8.84
C ILE A 61 -17.35 -1.72 -10.18
N GLY A 62 -16.92 -2.99 -10.15
CA GLY A 62 -16.42 -3.73 -11.31
C GLY A 62 -14.92 -3.54 -11.45
N ILE A 63 -14.18 -4.03 -10.46
CA ILE A 63 -12.72 -3.91 -10.37
C ILE A 63 -12.08 -5.25 -10.03
N SER A 64 -10.91 -5.51 -10.60
CA SER A 64 -10.01 -6.57 -10.13
C SER A 64 -8.77 -5.99 -9.49
N VAL A 65 -8.31 -6.57 -8.39
CA VAL A 65 -7.15 -6.13 -7.62
C VAL A 65 -6.11 -7.23 -7.59
N VAL A 66 -4.87 -6.86 -7.89
CA VAL A 66 -3.68 -7.66 -7.58
C VAL A 66 -2.99 -6.98 -6.40
N GLN A 67 -2.99 -7.64 -5.24
CA GLN A 67 -2.21 -7.21 -4.08
C GLN A 67 -0.88 -7.95 -4.07
N LYS A 68 0.21 -7.23 -3.77
CA LYS A 68 1.51 -7.83 -3.46
C LYS A 68 2.05 -7.30 -2.15
N SER A 69 2.69 -8.17 -1.38
CA SER A 69 3.46 -7.80 -0.20
C SER A 69 4.95 -8.06 -0.40
N HIS A 70 5.78 -7.23 0.22
CA HIS A 70 7.23 -7.35 0.21
C HIS A 70 7.79 -7.05 1.61
N SER A 71 8.58 -7.97 2.17
CA SER A 71 9.33 -7.77 3.42
C SER A 71 10.75 -8.36 3.33
N LYS A 72 11.63 -7.91 4.23
CA LYS A 72 12.93 -8.54 4.52
C LYS A 72 13.20 -8.51 6.02
N ASP A 73 14.22 -9.24 6.45
CA ASP A 73 14.61 -9.43 7.85
C ASP A 73 15.98 -8.81 8.17
N THR A 74 16.38 -7.80 7.38
CA THR A 74 17.66 -7.11 7.54
C THR A 74 17.49 -5.60 7.54
N ALA A 75 18.12 -4.95 8.52
CA ALA A 75 18.19 -3.49 8.62
C ALA A 75 18.71 -2.83 7.32
N PRO A 76 18.21 -1.63 6.98
CA PRO A 76 17.20 -0.86 7.72
C PRO A 76 15.74 -1.22 7.38
N ASP A 77 15.48 -2.26 6.59
CA ASP A 77 14.14 -2.53 6.05
C ASP A 77 13.45 -3.75 6.72
N ASP A 78 13.78 -4.02 7.98
CA ASP A 78 13.23 -5.11 8.80
C ASP A 78 12.04 -4.71 9.68
N ASP A 79 11.66 -3.43 9.68
CA ASP A 79 10.59 -2.89 10.53
C ASP A 79 9.31 -2.51 9.77
N TYR A 80 9.19 -2.94 8.50
CA TYR A 80 7.99 -2.68 7.70
C TYR A 80 7.69 -3.75 6.66
N THR A 81 6.45 -3.76 6.19
CA THR A 81 6.00 -4.50 5.01
C THR A 81 5.44 -3.53 3.98
N ILE A 82 5.92 -3.61 2.75
CA ILE A 82 5.40 -2.85 1.62
C ILE A 82 4.20 -3.61 1.04
N LEU A 83 3.09 -2.91 0.86
CA LEU A 83 1.87 -3.39 0.22
C LEU A 83 1.62 -2.59 -1.05
N THR A 84 1.52 -3.28 -2.19
CA THR A 84 1.11 -2.66 -3.45
C THR A 84 -0.21 -3.23 -3.93
N TYR A 85 -1.03 -2.36 -4.50
CA TYR A 85 -2.32 -2.68 -5.07
C TYR A 85 -2.37 -2.20 -6.51
N GLU A 86 -2.52 -3.14 -7.44
CA GLU A 86 -2.84 -2.83 -8.83
C GLU A 86 -4.34 -3.02 -9.03
N VAL A 87 -5.05 -1.92 -9.25
CA VAL A 87 -6.51 -1.90 -9.46
C VAL A 87 -6.78 -1.74 -10.95
N THR A 88 -7.46 -2.72 -11.53
CA THR A 88 -7.87 -2.70 -12.94
C THR A 88 -9.38 -2.53 -13.01
N ASN A 89 -9.83 -1.60 -13.86
CA ASN A 89 -11.24 -1.41 -14.15
C ASN A 89 -11.73 -2.50 -15.12
N THR A 90 -12.71 -3.28 -14.68
CA THR A 90 -13.33 -4.38 -15.44
C THR A 90 -14.84 -4.17 -15.62
N SER A 91 -15.33 -2.97 -15.33
CA SER A 91 -16.77 -2.63 -15.32
C SER A 91 -17.40 -2.55 -16.72
N GLY A 92 -16.61 -2.44 -17.79
CA GLY A 92 -17.10 -2.22 -19.16
C GLY A 92 -17.38 -0.74 -19.50
N ALA A 93 -17.08 0.19 -18.58
CA ALA A 93 -17.19 1.64 -18.77
C ALA A 93 -16.04 2.36 -18.04
N ALA A 94 -15.82 3.65 -18.34
CA ALA A 94 -14.86 4.44 -17.58
C ALA A 94 -15.37 4.70 -16.16
N LEU A 95 -14.51 4.46 -15.15
CA LEU A 95 -14.74 4.86 -13.77
C LEU A 95 -14.23 6.28 -13.55
N SER A 96 -14.95 7.05 -12.74
CA SER A 96 -14.58 8.41 -12.33
C SER A 96 -14.39 8.50 -10.82
N ASP A 97 -13.66 9.52 -10.36
CA ASP A 97 -13.44 9.80 -8.94
C ASP A 97 -13.00 8.58 -8.11
N VAL A 98 -12.08 7.79 -8.66
CA VAL A 98 -11.60 6.57 -7.99
C VAL A 98 -10.74 6.96 -6.80
N ARG A 99 -11.06 6.41 -5.63
CA ARG A 99 -10.36 6.58 -4.37
C ARG A 99 -9.91 5.22 -3.85
N ILE A 100 -8.66 5.12 -3.40
CA ILE A 100 -8.12 3.88 -2.86
C ILE A 100 -7.57 4.17 -1.47
N GLY A 101 -8.17 3.56 -0.45
CA GLY A 101 -7.82 3.76 0.94
C GLY A 101 -7.31 2.51 1.62
N LEU A 102 -6.42 2.69 2.59
CA LEU A 102 -5.96 1.64 3.49
C LEU A 102 -6.40 2.02 4.91
N LEU A 103 -7.34 1.25 5.46
CA LEU A 103 -7.86 1.41 6.82
C LEU A 103 -7.23 0.35 7.73
N MET A 104 -6.84 0.77 8.93
CA MET A 104 -6.23 -0.06 9.96
C MET A 104 -6.91 0.19 11.30
N ASP A 105 -7.30 -0.88 11.99
CA ASP A 105 -7.80 -0.90 13.36
C ASP A 105 -6.69 -1.30 14.32
N TRP A 106 -6.28 -0.36 15.17
CA TRP A 106 -5.10 -0.53 15.99
C TRP A 106 -5.47 -0.91 17.43
N ASP A 107 -4.86 -2.00 17.89
CA ASP A 107 -4.90 -2.49 19.27
C ASP A 107 -3.49 -2.41 19.86
N VAL A 108 -2.85 -1.23 19.81
CA VAL A 108 -1.49 -1.06 20.36
C VAL A 108 -1.57 -1.18 21.87
N GLY A 109 -1.16 -2.32 22.44
CA GLY A 109 -1.32 -2.55 23.87
C GLY A 109 -2.81 -2.73 24.21
N ASP A 110 -3.37 -1.80 24.96
CA ASP A 110 -4.82 -1.74 25.21
C ASP A 110 -5.48 -0.80 24.21
N ALA A 111 -6.41 -1.32 23.42
CA ALA A 111 -7.14 -0.60 22.38
C ALA A 111 -7.71 0.74 22.88
N LEU A 112 -8.26 0.79 24.09
CA LEU A 112 -8.88 2.02 24.63
C LEU A 112 -7.87 3.11 25.02
N ASN A 113 -6.59 2.77 25.04
CA ASN A 113 -5.50 3.69 25.37
C ASN A 113 -4.79 4.23 24.13
N ASN A 114 -5.26 3.90 22.93
CA ASN A 114 -4.60 4.28 21.70
C ASN A 114 -4.80 5.78 21.43
N LEU A 115 -3.72 6.44 21.01
CA LEU A 115 -3.73 7.80 20.49
C LEU A 115 -2.95 7.81 19.18
N GLY A 116 -3.22 8.79 18.32
CA GLY A 116 -2.58 8.83 17.01
C GLY A 116 -2.25 10.23 16.56
N GLY A 117 -1.54 10.29 15.44
CA GLY A 117 -1.10 11.52 14.85
C GLY A 117 -0.60 11.35 13.44
N TYR A 118 0.10 12.37 12.99
CA TYR A 118 0.40 12.59 11.60
C TYR A 118 1.80 13.17 11.44
N ASP A 119 2.49 12.75 10.37
CA ASP A 119 3.61 13.47 9.79
C ASP A 119 3.30 13.70 8.31
N ASP A 120 2.87 14.93 7.99
CA ASP A 120 2.47 15.32 6.63
C ASP A 120 3.61 15.37 5.63
N ASP A 121 4.84 15.60 6.07
CA ASP A 121 6.00 15.68 5.16
C ASP A 121 6.38 14.28 4.64
N ARG A 122 5.98 13.24 5.39
CA ARG A 122 6.21 11.83 5.06
C ARG A 122 4.98 11.10 4.54
N ASP A 123 3.80 11.70 4.61
CA ASP A 123 2.52 11.02 4.38
C ASP A 123 2.34 9.81 5.33
N LEU A 124 2.72 10.03 6.58
CA LEU A 124 2.69 9.04 7.65
C LEU A 124 1.52 9.32 8.60
N ILE A 125 0.76 8.28 8.90
CA ILE A 125 -0.24 8.23 9.97
C ILE A 125 0.20 7.19 10.98
N TYR A 126 0.07 7.48 12.28
CA TYR A 126 0.58 6.59 13.32
C TYR A 126 -0.32 6.54 14.55
N THR A 127 -0.20 5.43 15.28
CA THR A 127 -0.93 5.10 16.51
C THR A 127 0.03 4.49 17.54
N TYR A 128 -0.21 4.75 18.82
CA TYR A 128 0.56 4.23 19.95
C TYR A 128 -0.30 4.15 21.22
N ASP A 129 0.13 3.36 22.21
CA ASP A 129 -0.49 3.33 23.55
C ASP A 129 -0.06 4.56 24.36
N ALA A 130 -0.99 5.47 24.63
CA ALA A 130 -0.70 6.74 25.29
C ALA A 130 -0.70 6.68 26.82
N THR A 131 -1.18 5.58 27.44
CA THR A 131 -1.39 5.54 28.90
C THR A 131 -0.71 4.35 29.58
N SER A 132 -0.39 3.29 28.84
CA SER A 132 0.13 2.03 29.36
C SER A 132 1.32 1.50 28.55
N PRO A 133 2.43 2.25 28.44
CA PRO A 133 3.60 1.85 27.64
C PRO A 133 4.27 0.55 28.13
N ALA A 134 3.95 0.08 29.34
CA ALA A 134 4.41 -1.21 29.84
C ALA A 134 3.79 -2.42 29.10
N GLN A 135 2.68 -2.24 28.40
CA GLN A 135 2.07 -3.29 27.55
C GLN A 135 2.68 -3.29 26.15
N ASN A 136 2.78 -2.10 25.54
CA ASN A 136 3.45 -1.89 24.27
C ASN A 136 3.92 -0.43 24.21
N ASP A 137 5.23 -0.19 24.13
CA ASP A 137 5.83 1.13 24.03
C ASP A 137 6.12 1.55 22.57
N LYS A 138 5.73 0.71 21.61
CA LYS A 138 6.00 0.91 20.18
C LYS A 138 4.95 1.78 19.51
N TYR A 139 5.37 2.35 18.40
CA TYR A 139 4.55 3.11 17.48
C TYR A 139 4.32 2.26 16.24
N TYR A 140 3.13 2.33 15.68
CA TYR A 140 2.78 1.65 14.43
C TYR A 140 2.05 2.62 13.52
N GLY A 141 2.11 2.38 12.21
CA GLY A 141 1.48 3.28 11.28
C GLY A 141 1.45 2.77 9.87
N THR A 142 1.00 3.67 8.98
CA THR A 142 1.11 3.48 7.54
C THR A 142 1.73 4.70 6.89
N VAL A 143 2.54 4.49 5.85
CA VAL A 143 3.10 5.55 5.02
C VAL A 143 2.68 5.36 3.56
N VAL A 144 2.38 6.44 2.84
CA VAL A 144 2.13 6.41 1.39
C VAL A 144 3.46 6.36 0.65
N LEU A 145 3.63 5.37 -0.23
CA LEU A 145 4.83 5.19 -1.04
C LEU A 145 4.58 5.56 -2.51
N GLN A 146 3.37 5.33 -3.01
CA GLN A 146 2.97 5.67 -4.38
C GLN A 146 1.50 6.06 -4.45
N GLY A 147 1.23 7.25 -4.98
CA GLY A 147 -0.09 7.82 -5.16
C GLY A 147 -0.15 9.24 -4.61
N GLN A 148 -1.24 9.95 -4.91
CA GLN A 148 -1.50 11.28 -4.37
C GLN A 148 -2.52 11.16 -3.23
N ARG A 149 -2.18 11.62 -2.02
CA ARG A 149 -3.12 11.65 -0.90
C ARG A 149 -4.33 12.53 -1.21
N ALA A 150 -5.53 11.94 -1.10
CA ALA A 150 -6.83 12.60 -1.17
C ALA A 150 -7.37 12.95 0.22
N GLY A 151 -7.11 12.09 1.20
CA GLY A 151 -7.60 12.24 2.57
C GLY A 151 -6.85 11.35 3.56
N ARG A 152 -7.00 11.66 4.83
CA ARG A 152 -6.52 10.85 5.95
C ARG A 152 -7.30 11.16 7.23
N SER A 153 -7.41 10.17 8.10
CA SER A 153 -7.97 10.35 9.43
C SER A 153 -7.42 9.32 10.40
N VAL A 154 -7.11 9.72 11.62
CA VAL A 154 -6.92 8.83 12.77
C VAL A 154 -7.92 9.22 13.86
N GLY A 155 -8.62 8.25 14.43
CA GLY A 155 -9.68 8.50 15.40
C GLY A 155 -10.56 7.28 15.64
N ASP A 156 -11.58 7.47 16.49
CA ASP A 156 -12.69 6.52 16.62
C ASP A 156 -13.59 6.64 15.38
N ILE A 157 -13.21 5.92 14.32
CA ILE A 157 -13.86 5.98 13.00
C ILE A 157 -15.01 4.98 12.95
N SER A 158 -16.20 5.47 12.60
CA SER A 158 -17.33 4.60 12.24
C SER A 158 -17.11 3.96 10.87
N TYR A 159 -17.57 2.72 10.70
CA TYR A 159 -17.22 1.85 9.58
C TYR A 159 -18.38 1.52 8.63
N GLY A 160 -19.51 2.22 8.73
CA GLY A 160 -20.56 2.09 7.72
C GLY A 160 -20.16 2.76 6.40
N ASP A 161 -20.66 2.26 5.27
CA ASP A 161 -20.32 2.78 3.94
C ASP A 161 -20.45 4.30 3.80
N THR A 162 -21.50 4.88 4.39
CA THR A 162 -21.70 6.34 4.38
C THR A 162 -20.60 7.07 5.15
N ASP A 163 -20.16 6.51 6.27
CA ASP A 163 -19.08 7.08 7.08
C ASP A 163 -17.75 6.96 6.32
N LEU A 164 -17.46 5.80 5.73
CA LEU A 164 -16.25 5.57 4.94
C LEU A 164 -16.20 6.45 3.68
N LEU A 165 -17.31 6.61 2.97
CA LEU A 165 -17.43 7.54 1.84
C LEU A 165 -17.15 9.00 2.28
N SER A 166 -17.57 9.38 3.49
CA SER A 166 -17.31 10.72 4.02
C SER A 166 -15.82 10.97 4.26
N LEU A 167 -15.03 9.92 4.50
CA LEU A 167 -13.59 10.01 4.79
C LEU A 167 -12.71 10.11 3.53
N LEU A 168 -13.26 9.87 2.34
CA LEU A 168 -12.48 9.79 1.11
C LEU A 168 -11.68 11.05 0.76
N ASN A 169 -12.10 12.21 1.27
CA ASN A 169 -11.48 13.51 1.01
C ASN A 169 -11.25 14.33 2.30
N VAL A 170 -11.39 13.71 3.47
CA VAL A 170 -11.25 14.42 4.76
C VAL A 170 -9.79 14.41 5.19
N SER A 171 -9.34 15.54 5.73
CA SER A 171 -8.11 15.65 6.51
C SER A 171 -8.50 16.16 7.90
N GLY A 172 -8.73 15.23 8.83
CA GLY A 172 -9.15 15.53 10.19
C GLY A 172 -7.98 15.97 11.07
N ASP A 173 -8.24 16.79 12.08
CA ASP A 173 -7.28 17.05 13.16
C ASP A 173 -6.99 15.74 13.93
N PRO A 174 -5.77 15.56 14.46
CA PRO A 174 -5.45 14.37 15.24
C PRO A 174 -6.26 14.33 16.55
N PRO A 175 -6.57 13.13 17.08
CA PRO A 175 -7.32 12.98 18.31
C PRO A 175 -6.53 13.56 19.49
N THR A 176 -7.24 14.19 20.43
CA THR A 176 -6.63 14.78 21.65
C THR A 176 -6.81 13.92 22.90
N ALA A 177 -7.55 12.81 22.79
CA ALA A 177 -7.85 11.90 23.88
C ALA A 177 -7.75 10.45 23.40
N PRO A 178 -7.24 9.53 24.25
CA PRO A 178 -7.17 8.13 23.90
C PRO A 178 -8.55 7.50 23.72
N ALA A 179 -8.65 6.56 22.80
CA ALA A 179 -9.82 5.74 22.51
C ALA A 179 -9.38 4.50 21.71
N ASP A 180 -10.34 3.67 21.34
CA ASP A 180 -10.14 2.66 20.28
C ASP A 180 -9.92 3.38 18.94
N MET A 181 -8.74 3.19 18.32
CA MET A 181 -8.28 4.03 17.22
C MET A 181 -8.16 3.27 15.90
N ARG A 182 -8.81 3.83 14.89
CA ARG A 182 -8.62 3.46 13.49
C ARG A 182 -7.85 4.55 12.77
N SER A 183 -7.07 4.16 11.79
CA SER A 183 -6.38 5.07 10.88
C SER A 183 -6.74 4.74 9.45
N ILE A 184 -6.97 5.75 8.61
CA ILE A 184 -7.15 5.59 7.17
C ILE A 184 -6.29 6.60 6.42
N GLN A 185 -5.64 6.13 5.35
CA GLN A 185 -5.08 6.99 4.31
C GLN A 185 -5.78 6.70 3.00
N VAL A 186 -6.19 7.74 2.27
CA VAL A 186 -6.92 7.64 1.01
C VAL A 186 -6.13 8.33 -0.09
N LEU A 187 -6.02 7.67 -1.23
CA LEU A 187 -5.32 8.11 -2.42
C LEU A 187 -6.29 8.44 -3.55
N ASP A 188 -6.01 9.50 -4.31
CA ASP A 188 -6.71 9.87 -5.53
C ASP A 188 -6.13 9.09 -6.72
N ALA A 189 -6.95 8.23 -7.33
CA ALA A 189 -6.62 7.51 -8.55
C ALA A 189 -7.28 8.12 -9.81
N GLY A 190 -8.06 9.19 -9.65
CA GLY A 190 -8.70 9.91 -10.74
C GLY A 190 -9.69 9.05 -11.53
N SER A 191 -9.66 9.15 -12.86
CA SER A 191 -10.49 8.34 -13.74
C SER A 191 -9.69 7.15 -14.28
N ILE A 192 -10.33 5.98 -14.33
CA ILE A 192 -9.74 4.76 -14.90
C ILE A 192 -10.61 4.34 -16.10
N PRO A 193 -10.12 4.46 -17.34
CA PRO A 193 -10.82 3.95 -18.52
C PRO A 193 -11.16 2.47 -18.40
N ASP A 194 -12.11 1.97 -19.18
CA ASP A 194 -12.38 0.52 -19.25
C ASP A 194 -11.11 -0.25 -19.65
N GLY A 195 -10.79 -1.31 -18.92
CA GLY A 195 -9.52 -2.06 -19.04
C GLY A 195 -8.27 -1.30 -18.58
N GLY A 196 -8.41 -0.05 -18.13
CA GLY A 196 -7.34 0.75 -17.56
C GLY A 196 -6.93 0.24 -16.17
N ARG A 197 -5.73 0.65 -15.74
CA ARG A 197 -5.16 0.25 -14.46
C ARG A 197 -4.46 1.39 -13.75
N VAL A 198 -4.46 1.34 -12.43
CA VAL A 198 -3.68 2.20 -11.53
C VAL A 198 -2.95 1.33 -10.51
N GLN A 199 -1.78 1.77 -10.09
CA GLN A 199 -1.05 1.15 -8.98
C GLN A 199 -0.90 2.18 -7.85
N VAL A 200 -1.14 1.73 -6.62
CA VAL A 200 -0.82 2.46 -5.40
C VAL A 200 0.00 1.60 -4.46
N ALA A 201 0.76 2.24 -3.57
CA ALA A 201 1.60 1.54 -2.61
C ALA A 201 1.61 2.24 -1.25
N PHE A 202 1.63 1.42 -0.20
CA PHE A 202 1.76 1.81 1.19
C PHE A 202 2.86 0.95 1.85
N ALA A 203 3.44 1.43 2.94
CA ALA A 203 4.10 0.55 3.90
C ALA A 203 3.33 0.55 5.21
N VAL A 204 3.22 -0.63 5.84
CA VAL A 204 2.78 -0.80 7.22
C VAL A 204 4.04 -1.03 8.05
N LEU A 205 4.26 -0.19 9.06
CA LEU A 205 5.55 -0.07 9.72
C LEU A 205 5.41 0.04 11.24
N GLY A 206 6.45 -0.38 11.95
CA GLY A 206 6.63 -0.19 13.38
C GLY A 206 7.84 0.68 13.69
N GLY A 207 7.91 1.19 14.92
CA GLY A 207 9.04 1.94 15.45
C GLY A 207 9.09 1.89 16.98
N THR A 208 10.29 1.98 17.53
CA THR A 208 10.53 2.00 18.98
C THR A 208 10.12 3.31 19.63
N ASP A 209 10.11 4.40 18.87
CA ASP A 209 9.49 5.68 19.18
C ASP A 209 9.08 6.38 17.88
N LEU A 210 8.59 7.62 17.96
CA LEU A 210 8.17 8.38 16.77
C LEU A 210 9.34 8.68 15.82
N THR A 211 10.56 8.89 16.33
CA THR A 211 11.73 9.18 15.48
C THR A 211 12.10 7.94 14.69
N ASP A 212 12.15 6.79 15.36
CA ASP A 212 12.42 5.49 14.72
C ASP A 212 11.34 5.14 13.69
N LEU A 213 10.06 5.41 13.99
CA LEU A 213 8.98 5.24 13.01
C LEU A 213 9.16 6.13 11.77
N GLN A 214 9.60 7.37 11.96
CA GLN A 214 9.88 8.31 10.87
C GLN A 214 11.08 7.86 10.02
N ASP A 215 12.14 7.34 10.66
CA ASP A 215 13.30 6.77 9.98
C ASP A 215 12.90 5.53 9.16
N ASN A 216 12.05 4.66 9.71
CA ASN A 216 11.50 3.49 9.02
C ASN A 216 10.58 3.88 7.85
N ALA A 217 9.83 4.97 7.97
CA ALA A 217 9.04 5.52 6.85
C ALA A 217 9.94 6.03 5.72
N ASP A 218 11.04 6.69 6.05
CA ASP A 218 12.02 7.17 5.06
C ASP A 218 12.77 5.99 4.40
N ALA A 219 13.12 4.94 5.16
CA ALA A 219 13.69 3.70 4.63
C ALA A 219 12.73 3.00 3.67
N ALA A 220 11.45 2.84 4.04
CA ALA A 220 10.41 2.28 3.17
C ALA A 220 10.27 3.06 1.85
N ARG A 221 10.31 4.39 1.92
CA ARG A 221 10.24 5.24 0.74
C ARG A 221 11.48 5.12 -0.13
N ALA A 222 12.68 5.02 0.45
CA ALA A 222 13.91 4.78 -0.29
C ALA A 222 13.93 3.39 -0.96
N ALA A 223 13.50 2.35 -0.24
CA ALA A 223 13.42 0.99 -0.77
C ALA A 223 12.41 0.84 -1.92
N PHE A 224 11.29 1.56 -1.84
CA PHE A 224 10.25 1.56 -2.86
C PHE A 224 10.62 2.41 -4.09
N ASN A 225 11.21 3.58 -3.86
CA ASN A 225 11.76 4.43 -4.92
C ASN A 225 13.08 3.85 -5.41
N LEU A 226 12.97 2.80 -6.23
CA LEU A 226 14.11 2.30 -7.00
C LEU A 226 14.79 3.47 -7.73
N PRO A 227 16.14 3.50 -7.79
CA PRO A 227 16.84 4.45 -8.62
C PRO A 227 16.20 4.52 -10.00
N THR A 228 15.83 5.72 -10.40
CA THR A 228 15.29 5.94 -11.75
C THR A 228 16.41 5.62 -12.72
N ILE A 229 16.31 4.51 -13.44
CA ILE A 229 17.30 4.22 -14.47
C ILE A 229 17.20 5.30 -15.52
N ALA A 230 18.29 6.02 -15.73
CA ALA A 230 18.33 7.04 -16.77
C ALA A 230 17.90 6.41 -18.09
N ALA A 231 17.04 7.08 -18.86
CA ALA A 231 16.57 6.57 -20.14
C ALA A 231 17.73 6.18 -21.07
N ALA A 232 18.88 6.85 -20.93
CA ALA A 232 20.11 6.50 -21.65
C ALA A 232 20.62 5.10 -21.31
N ASP A 233 20.58 4.70 -20.03
CA ASP A 233 21.11 3.41 -19.57
C ASP A 233 20.19 2.26 -20.00
N SER A 234 18.87 2.43 -19.89
CA SER A 234 17.91 1.44 -20.39
C SER A 234 18.01 1.28 -21.92
N LEU A 235 18.20 2.37 -22.67
CA LEU A 235 18.46 2.32 -24.10
C LEU A 235 19.81 1.65 -24.44
N ALA A 236 20.84 1.87 -23.63
CA ALA A 236 22.14 1.23 -23.81
C ALA A 236 22.05 -0.29 -23.60
N LEU A 237 21.29 -0.74 -22.59
CA LEU A 237 21.01 -2.17 -22.38
C LEU A 237 20.22 -2.76 -23.56
N VAL A 238 19.17 -2.08 -24.05
CA VAL A 238 18.43 -2.54 -25.25
C VAL A 238 19.35 -2.61 -26.49
N ALA A 239 20.26 -1.64 -26.65
CA ALA A 239 21.23 -1.64 -27.73
C ALA A 239 22.22 -2.82 -27.60
N LEU A 240 22.68 -3.14 -26.39
CA LEU A 240 23.50 -4.31 -26.10
C LEU A 240 22.76 -5.61 -26.48
N TYR A 241 21.50 -5.76 -26.04
CA TYR A 241 20.66 -6.91 -26.38
C TYR A 241 20.57 -7.11 -27.91
N ASN A 242 20.20 -6.05 -28.64
CA ASN A 242 20.07 -6.11 -30.10
C ASN A 242 21.40 -6.40 -30.80
N GLY A 243 22.51 -5.81 -30.32
CA GLY A 243 23.84 -6.00 -30.88
C GLY A 243 24.45 -7.38 -30.61
N ALA A 244 24.03 -8.05 -29.53
CA ALA A 244 24.54 -9.35 -29.11
C ALA A 244 23.68 -10.53 -29.57
N GLY A 245 22.84 -10.34 -30.60
CA GLY A 245 22.03 -11.42 -31.21
C GLY A 245 20.58 -11.50 -30.74
N GLY A 246 20.15 -10.61 -29.84
CA GLY A 246 18.75 -10.38 -29.48
C GLY A 246 17.97 -11.65 -29.15
N SER A 247 17.00 -11.99 -30.00
CA SER A 247 16.13 -13.18 -29.85
C SER A 247 16.89 -14.52 -29.85
N GLY A 248 18.17 -14.53 -30.19
CA GLY A 248 19.05 -15.70 -30.09
C GLY A 248 19.59 -15.99 -28.68
N TRP A 249 19.30 -15.16 -27.68
CA TRP A 249 19.74 -15.36 -26.30
C TRP A 249 19.02 -16.53 -25.63
N ASN A 250 19.75 -17.35 -24.87
CA ASN A 250 19.18 -18.48 -24.11
C ASN A 250 18.26 -18.03 -22.96
N THR A 251 18.55 -16.88 -22.36
CA THR A 251 17.71 -16.21 -21.37
C THR A 251 17.52 -14.77 -21.82
N THR A 252 16.28 -14.38 -22.11
CA THR A 252 15.98 -13.05 -22.68
C THR A 252 15.38 -12.12 -21.64
N TRP A 253 15.43 -10.82 -21.92
CA TRP A 253 14.83 -9.78 -21.08
C TRP A 253 13.39 -9.52 -21.52
N ASP A 254 12.48 -9.31 -20.56
CA ASP A 254 11.15 -8.80 -20.84
C ASP A 254 11.15 -7.28 -20.74
N PHE A 255 11.12 -6.60 -21.90
CA PHE A 255 11.12 -5.14 -21.95
C PHE A 255 9.85 -4.48 -21.39
N LYS A 256 8.86 -5.27 -20.98
CA LYS A 256 7.67 -4.80 -20.27
C LYS A 256 7.84 -4.81 -18.76
N THR A 257 8.88 -5.46 -18.23
CA THR A 257 9.18 -5.46 -16.80
C THR A 257 10.25 -4.41 -16.47
N PRO A 258 10.31 -3.93 -15.21
CA PRO A 258 11.33 -2.99 -14.78
C PRO A 258 12.74 -3.54 -15.06
N VAL A 259 13.66 -2.68 -15.48
CA VAL A 259 15.02 -3.07 -15.92
C VAL A 259 15.80 -3.81 -14.83
N ASN A 260 15.57 -3.51 -13.54
CA ASN A 260 16.19 -4.21 -12.42
C ASN A 260 15.73 -5.68 -12.28
N THR A 261 14.71 -6.10 -13.03
CA THR A 261 14.25 -7.50 -13.10
C THR A 261 14.85 -8.27 -14.27
N TRP A 262 15.60 -7.60 -15.16
CA TRP A 262 16.20 -8.23 -16.32
C TRP A 262 17.34 -9.16 -15.91
N PHE A 263 17.37 -10.36 -16.49
CA PHE A 263 18.36 -11.38 -16.14
C PHE A 263 19.80 -10.88 -16.26
N GLY A 264 20.55 -10.90 -15.15
CA GLY A 264 21.95 -10.48 -15.12
C GLY A 264 22.17 -8.96 -15.03
N VAL A 265 21.10 -8.16 -14.92
CA VAL A 265 21.19 -6.73 -14.62
C VAL A 265 21.13 -6.54 -13.11
N THR A 266 22.04 -5.72 -12.58
CA THR A 266 21.99 -5.23 -11.21
C THR A 266 22.03 -3.72 -11.28
N VAL A 267 21.10 -3.07 -10.60
CA VAL A 267 21.02 -1.62 -10.50
C VAL A 267 21.47 -1.25 -9.10
N THR A 268 22.47 -0.38 -9.02
CA THR A 268 23.01 0.13 -7.75
C THR A 268 22.86 1.65 -7.74
N ASP A 269 22.68 2.21 -6.57
CA ASP A 269 22.86 3.66 -6.38
C ASP A 269 24.36 4.00 -6.48
N ASP A 270 24.67 5.20 -6.97
CA ASP A 270 26.02 5.79 -6.98
C ASP A 270 26.42 6.33 -5.59
#